data_AF-A0A7R9ZXR1-F1
#
_entry.id   AF-A0A7R9ZXR1-F1
#
_cell.length_a   1.000
_cell.length_b   1.000
_cell.length_c   1.000
_cell.angle_alpha   90.00
_cell.angle_beta   90.00
_cell.angle_gamma   90.00
#
_symmetry.space_group_name_H-M   'P 1'
#
loop_
_entity.id
_entity.type
_entity.pdbx_description
1 polymer ?
#
loop_
_entity_poly.entity_id
_entity_poly.type
_entity_poly.pdbx_seq_one_letter_code
_entity_poly.pdbx_strand_id
1 'polypeptide(L)'
;APAGDPEAPPLMCERPLGRLGAGVACQETNTGTGFIMYSEEKVGERFRQRLPHPDGAEHFVCVRFEGGVWHYDTSYEWHPFVLASSDVLVAAVDFDARMVQGLAGVRKERHGAATGYASGNLTFEANKWNGEECSGSFALAGTIFSAPCMVAGPSPAWTT
;
A
#
# COMPACT_ATOMS: atom_id res chain seq x y z
N ALA A 1 -31.85 21.00 -17.86
CA ALA A 1 -30.63 20.78 -17.04
C ALA A 1 -29.49 20.51 -18.01
N PRO A 2 -28.34 21.19 -17.93
CA PRO A 2 -27.20 20.76 -18.71
C PRO A 2 -26.78 19.39 -18.17
N ALA A 3 -26.54 18.44 -19.08
CA ALA A 3 -25.91 17.19 -18.75
C ALA A 3 -24.53 17.52 -18.16
N GLY A 4 -24.26 17.08 -16.94
CA GLY A 4 -22.92 17.19 -16.38
C GLY A 4 -21.94 16.50 -17.32
N ASP A 5 -20.83 17.17 -17.63
CA ASP A 5 -19.77 16.59 -18.44
C ASP A 5 -19.36 15.22 -17.84
N PRO A 6 -19.12 14.19 -18.66
CA PRO A 6 -18.63 12.92 -18.15
C PRO A 6 -17.28 13.18 -17.47
N GLU A 7 -17.20 12.85 -16.17
CA GLU A 7 -15.96 12.93 -15.40
C GLU A 7 -14.85 12.23 -16.18
N ALA A 8 -13.81 12.98 -16.56
CA ALA A 8 -12.67 12.42 -17.29
C ALA A 8 -12.08 11.25 -16.48
N PRO A 9 -11.71 10.13 -17.11
CA PRO A 9 -11.09 9.02 -16.40
C PRO A 9 -9.86 9.55 -15.64
N PRO A 10 -9.64 9.11 -14.38
CA PRO A 10 -8.53 9.63 -13.59
C PRO A 10 -7.22 9.33 -14.30
N LEU A 11 -6.26 10.24 -14.19
CA LEU A 11 -4.91 9.97 -14.66
C LEU A 11 -4.34 8.76 -13.93
N MET A 12 -3.72 7.89 -14.72
CA MET A 12 -3.01 6.72 -14.23
C MET A 12 -1.52 7.03 -14.28
N CYS A 13 -0.87 6.99 -13.12
CA CYS A 13 0.57 7.16 -13.05
C CYS A 13 1.23 5.80 -12.85
N GLU A 14 2.32 5.59 -13.57
CA GLU A 14 3.24 4.52 -13.29
C GLU A 14 4.02 4.79 -11.99
N ARG A 15 4.10 3.78 -11.14
CA ARG A 15 4.71 3.79 -9.81
C ARG A 15 5.82 2.75 -9.77
N PRO A 16 7.10 3.15 -9.79
CA PRO A 16 8.21 2.21 -9.67
C PRO A 16 8.21 1.58 -8.26
N LEU A 17 8.49 0.28 -8.16
CA LEU A 17 8.48 -0.39 -6.85
C LEU A 17 9.70 -0.02 -5.98
N GLY A 18 10.76 0.53 -6.59
CA GLY A 18 12.04 0.75 -5.94
C GLY A 18 12.74 -0.56 -5.55
N ARG A 19 13.64 -0.50 -4.55
CA ARG A 19 14.32 -1.69 -4.03
C ARG A 19 13.36 -2.49 -3.15
N LEU A 20 13.12 -3.75 -3.53
CA LEU A 20 12.20 -4.65 -2.82
C LEU A 20 12.81 -5.31 -1.57
N GLY A 21 14.14 -5.27 -1.43
CA GLY A 21 14.83 -5.87 -0.29
C GLY A 21 14.48 -7.34 -0.14
N ALA A 22 14.30 -7.79 1.10
CA ALA A 22 13.88 -9.15 1.42
C ALA A 22 12.35 -9.37 1.29
N GLY A 23 11.56 -8.30 1.09
CA GLY A 23 10.10 -8.34 1.01
C GLY A 23 9.43 -7.35 1.97
N VAL A 24 8.19 -7.63 2.35
CA VAL A 24 7.43 -6.91 3.38
C VAL A 24 7.40 -7.76 4.63
N ALA A 25 8.08 -7.30 5.68
CA ALA A 25 8.03 -7.94 6.97
C ALA A 25 6.79 -7.45 7.71
N CYS A 26 5.96 -8.40 8.14
CA CYS A 26 4.82 -8.17 9.00
C CYS A 26 5.02 -9.04 10.23
N GLN A 27 4.61 -8.56 11.41
CA GLN A 27 4.80 -9.33 12.63
C GLN A 27 4.10 -10.70 12.54
N GLU A 28 4.82 -11.76 12.88
CA GLU A 28 4.35 -13.16 12.79
C GLU A 28 3.15 -13.47 13.70
N THR A 29 2.98 -12.67 14.77
CA THR A 29 1.88 -12.78 15.73
C THR A 29 0.67 -11.93 15.35
N ASN A 30 0.70 -11.24 14.21
CA ASN A 30 -0.47 -10.50 13.73
C ASN A 30 -1.64 -11.45 13.45
N THR A 31 -2.84 -10.98 13.77
CA THR A 31 -4.10 -11.70 13.55
C THR A 31 -5.10 -10.78 12.84
N GLY A 32 -6.16 -11.36 12.31
CA GLY A 32 -7.18 -10.65 11.55
C GLY A 32 -6.74 -10.29 10.14
N THR A 33 -7.21 -9.14 9.65
CA THR A 33 -7.00 -8.72 8.26
C THR A 33 -6.30 -7.38 8.17
N GLY A 34 -5.56 -7.18 7.08
CA GLY A 34 -4.85 -5.95 6.78
C GLY A 34 -4.50 -5.87 5.31
N PHE A 35 -3.48 -5.07 5.01
CA PHE A 35 -3.05 -4.79 3.66
C PHE A 35 -1.54 -4.65 3.58
N ILE A 36 -1.00 -4.85 2.38
CA ILE A 36 0.28 -4.26 2.00
C ILE A 36 -0.02 -2.91 1.34
N MET A 37 0.57 -1.85 1.87
CA MET A 37 0.47 -0.50 1.34
C MET A 37 1.76 -0.15 0.58
N TYR A 38 1.62 0.43 -0.61
CA TYR A 38 2.67 1.18 -1.28
C TYR A 38 2.59 2.65 -0.87
N SER A 39 3.74 3.26 -0.59
CA SER A 39 3.90 4.71 -0.44
C SER A 39 4.93 5.25 -1.43
N GLU A 40 4.63 6.40 -2.04
CA GLU A 40 5.56 7.07 -2.96
C GLU A 40 6.80 7.60 -2.22
N GLU A 41 6.65 8.01 -0.96
CA GLU A 41 7.79 8.28 -0.08
C GLU A 41 8.35 6.96 0.46
N LYS A 42 9.67 6.83 0.56
CA LYS A 42 10.30 5.64 1.15
C LYS A 42 9.83 5.48 2.59
N VAL A 43 9.36 4.29 2.97
CA VAL A 43 8.75 4.04 4.29
C VAL A 43 9.76 4.21 5.43
N GLY A 44 11.05 3.91 5.20
CA GLY A 44 12.11 4.17 6.17
C GLY A 44 12.41 5.66 6.38
N GLU A 45 12.04 6.52 5.43
CA GLU A 45 12.16 7.97 5.53
C GLU A 45 10.90 8.60 6.13
N ARG A 46 9.74 8.11 5.72
CA ARG A 46 8.44 8.57 6.21
C ARG A 46 8.22 8.22 7.67
N PHE A 47 8.64 7.03 8.08
CA PHE A 47 8.44 6.51 9.44
C PHE A 47 9.72 6.53 10.29
N ARG A 48 10.60 7.53 10.08
CA ARG A 48 11.90 7.67 10.78
C ARG A 48 11.83 7.60 12.32
N GLN A 49 10.69 7.92 12.93
CA GLN A 49 10.50 7.84 14.38
C GLN A 49 10.42 6.39 14.90
N ARG A 50 9.88 5.48 14.09
CA ARG A 50 9.72 4.05 14.36
C ARG A 50 9.87 3.31 13.03
N LEU A 51 11.10 2.90 12.75
CA LEU A 51 11.47 2.36 11.45
C LEU A 51 10.77 1.00 11.21
N PRO A 52 10.21 0.79 9.99
CA PRO A 52 9.93 -0.54 9.48
C PRO A 52 11.21 -1.38 9.40
N HIS A 53 11.07 -2.68 9.17
CA HIS A 53 12.22 -3.59 9.09
C HIS A 53 13.26 -3.08 8.06
N PRO A 54 14.54 -2.92 8.44
CA PRO A 54 15.54 -2.23 7.62
C PRO A 54 15.85 -2.93 6.29
N ASP A 55 15.78 -4.26 6.27
CA ASP A 55 15.98 -5.06 5.05
C ASP A 55 14.72 -5.16 4.18
N GLY A 56 13.61 -4.57 4.60
CA GLY A 56 12.34 -4.58 3.88
C GLY A 56 12.35 -3.74 2.61
N ALA A 57 11.26 -3.86 1.85
CA ALA A 57 11.02 -3.09 0.65
C ALA A 57 10.90 -1.59 0.95
N GLU A 58 11.56 -0.75 0.13
CA GLU A 58 11.69 0.69 0.41
C GLU A 58 10.37 1.45 0.42
N HIS A 59 9.37 0.97 -0.32
CA HIS A 59 8.11 1.66 -0.54
C HIS A 59 6.90 0.89 -0.01
N PHE A 60 7.10 -0.26 0.64
CA PHE A 60 6.01 -1.13 1.05
C PHE A 60 6.05 -1.43 2.54
N VAL A 61 4.87 -1.49 3.14
CA VAL A 61 4.73 -1.80 4.56
C VAL A 61 3.38 -2.50 4.81
N CYS A 62 3.34 -3.35 5.82
CA CYS A 62 2.08 -3.89 6.32
C CYS A 62 1.29 -2.81 7.04
N VAL A 63 -0.01 -2.75 6.77
CA VAL A 63 -0.92 -1.79 7.42
C VAL A 63 -2.23 -2.46 7.83
N ARG A 64 -2.89 -1.88 8.83
CA ARG A 64 -4.26 -2.25 9.22
C ARG A 64 -5.05 -1.01 9.64
N PHE A 65 -6.37 -1.11 9.54
CA PHE A 65 -7.27 -0.10 10.05
C PHE A 65 -7.97 -0.62 11.30
N GLU A 66 -7.72 -0.01 12.44
CA GLU A 66 -8.26 -0.44 13.73
C GLU A 66 -8.63 0.79 14.57
N GLY A 67 -9.79 0.75 15.23
CA GLY A 67 -10.24 1.85 16.10
C GLY A 67 -10.45 3.18 15.36
N GLY A 68 -10.67 3.16 14.04
CA GLY A 68 -10.79 4.36 13.22
C GLY A 68 -9.47 4.97 12.76
N VAL A 69 -8.34 4.30 13.01
CA VAL A 69 -7.00 4.81 12.73
C VAL A 69 -6.19 3.78 11.92
N TRP A 70 -5.42 4.28 10.95
CA TRP A 70 -4.46 3.48 10.21
C TRP A 70 -3.20 3.24 11.02
N HIS A 71 -2.72 2.01 11.02
CA HIS A 71 -1.49 1.61 11.66
C HIS A 71 -0.57 0.95 10.64
N TYR A 72 0.73 1.20 10.73
CA TYR A 72 1.76 0.45 10.01
C TYR A 72 2.52 -0.46 10.97
N ASP A 73 3.03 -1.55 10.42
CA ASP A 73 3.78 -2.58 11.13
C ASP A 73 5.29 -2.32 11.06
N THR A 74 5.99 -2.47 12.18
CA THR A 74 7.47 -2.40 12.25
C THR A 74 8.16 -3.76 12.31
N SER A 75 7.39 -4.83 12.15
CA SER A 75 7.71 -6.24 12.46
C SER A 75 7.78 -6.56 13.95
N TYR A 76 7.49 -5.59 14.82
CA TYR A 76 7.47 -5.74 16.27
C TYR A 76 6.22 -5.11 16.91
N GLU A 77 5.81 -3.95 16.40
CA GLU A 77 4.69 -3.18 16.93
C GLU A 77 3.90 -2.47 15.83
N TRP A 78 2.63 -2.20 16.11
CA TRP A 78 1.76 -1.35 15.31
C TRP A 78 1.86 0.10 15.75
N HIS A 79 2.11 1.01 14.81
CA HIS A 79 2.13 2.44 15.07
C HIS A 79 1.12 3.20 14.22
N PRO A 80 0.38 4.15 14.81
CA PRO A 80 -0.59 4.93 14.08
C PRO A 80 0.11 5.85 13.06
N PHE A 81 -0.55 6.09 11.93
CA PHE A 81 -0.12 7.06 10.94
C PHE A 81 -1.31 7.66 10.19
N VAL A 82 -1.03 8.75 9.46
CA VAL A 82 -1.99 9.38 8.55
C VAL A 82 -1.58 9.04 7.12
N LEU A 83 -2.56 8.62 6.32
CA LEU A 83 -2.38 8.34 4.90
C LEU A 83 -1.91 9.59 4.15
N ALA A 84 -0.99 9.39 3.22
CA ALA A 84 -0.68 10.35 2.17
C ALA A 84 -1.62 10.09 0.99
N SER A 85 -1.89 11.12 0.19
CA SER A 85 -2.72 10.99 -1.02
C SER A 85 -2.10 10.08 -2.09
N SER A 86 -0.81 9.77 -1.98
CA SER A 86 -0.07 8.86 -2.84
C SER A 86 -0.04 7.41 -2.33
N ASP A 87 -0.62 7.13 -1.16
CA ASP A 87 -0.66 5.78 -0.60
C ASP A 87 -1.70 4.91 -1.32
N VAL A 88 -1.33 3.67 -1.60
CA VAL A 88 -2.18 2.71 -2.30
C VAL A 88 -2.13 1.37 -1.59
N LEU A 89 -3.29 0.81 -1.22
CA LEU A 89 -3.41 -0.56 -0.74
C LEU A 89 -3.32 -1.50 -1.95
N VAL A 90 -2.19 -2.19 -2.10
CA VAL A 90 -1.86 -2.98 -3.29
C VAL A 90 -2.14 -4.47 -3.11
N ALA A 91 -2.21 -4.97 -1.88
CA ALA A 91 -2.64 -6.33 -1.58
C ALA A 91 -3.48 -6.38 -0.31
N ALA A 92 -4.46 -7.26 -0.27
CA ALA A 92 -5.15 -7.65 0.96
C ALA A 92 -4.37 -8.78 1.64
N VAL A 93 -4.31 -8.73 2.97
CA VAL A 93 -3.62 -9.73 3.79
C VAL A 93 -4.59 -10.31 4.80
N ASP A 94 -4.61 -11.64 4.89
CA ASP A 94 -5.21 -12.37 5.99
C ASP A 94 -4.06 -12.87 6.87
N PHE A 95 -3.90 -12.27 8.04
CA PHE A 95 -2.80 -12.58 8.96
C PHE A 95 -3.03 -13.92 9.67
N ASP A 96 -4.28 -14.30 9.93
CA ASP A 96 -4.62 -15.58 10.56
C ASP A 96 -4.28 -16.75 9.62
N ALA A 97 -4.68 -16.63 8.36
CA ALA A 97 -4.44 -17.63 7.33
C ALA A 97 -3.07 -17.51 6.65
N ARG A 98 -2.32 -16.43 6.94
CA ARG A 98 -1.01 -16.12 6.33
C ARG A 98 -1.09 -16.07 4.81
N MET A 99 -2.11 -15.41 4.28
CA MET A 99 -2.38 -15.30 2.85
C MET A 99 -2.24 -13.85 2.39
N VAL A 100 -1.79 -13.68 1.15
CA VAL A 100 -1.77 -12.40 0.45
C VAL A 100 -2.51 -12.51 -0.87
N GLN A 101 -3.32 -11.50 -1.18
CA GLN A 101 -4.01 -11.40 -2.45
C GLN A 101 -3.75 -10.02 -3.06
N GLY A 102 -3.03 -10.00 -4.19
CA GLY A 102 -2.84 -8.79 -4.97
C GLY A 102 -4.16 -8.19 -5.45
N LEU A 103 -4.24 -6.86 -5.44
CA LEU A 103 -5.44 -6.10 -5.78
C LEU A 103 -5.37 -5.48 -7.19
N ALA A 104 -4.72 -6.18 -8.12
CA ALA A 104 -4.70 -5.80 -9.54
C ALA A 104 -6.11 -5.77 -10.13
N GLY A 105 -6.43 -4.73 -10.90
CA GLY A 105 -7.75 -4.49 -11.47
C GLY A 105 -8.81 -4.00 -10.47
N VAL A 106 -8.49 -3.91 -9.18
CA VAL A 106 -9.40 -3.35 -8.17
C VAL A 106 -9.29 -1.82 -8.19
N ARG A 107 -10.44 -1.14 -8.12
CA ARG A 107 -10.52 0.32 -7.98
C ARG A 107 -11.60 0.68 -6.96
N LYS A 108 -11.19 0.87 -5.71
CA LYS A 108 -12.07 1.24 -4.60
C LYS A 108 -11.38 2.23 -3.68
N GLU A 109 -12.15 2.81 -2.78
CA GLU A 109 -11.65 3.46 -1.58
C GLU A 109 -11.98 2.57 -0.37
N ARG A 110 -11.06 2.50 0.59
CA ARG A 110 -11.29 1.85 1.88
C ARG A 110 -10.77 2.75 3.00
N HIS A 111 -11.67 3.27 3.82
CA HIS A 111 -11.34 4.15 4.96
C HIS A 111 -10.38 5.30 4.57
N GLY A 112 -10.66 5.97 3.46
CA GLY A 112 -9.81 7.06 2.92
C GLY A 112 -8.60 6.61 2.10
N ALA A 113 -8.27 5.32 2.04
CA ALA A 113 -7.15 4.80 1.26
C ALA A 113 -7.58 4.38 -0.15
N ALA A 114 -6.80 4.78 -1.17
CA ALA A 114 -6.91 4.19 -2.50
C ALA A 114 -6.62 2.68 -2.41
N THR A 115 -7.51 1.86 -2.96
CA THR A 115 -7.43 0.39 -2.86
C THR A 115 -7.46 -0.26 -4.23
N GLY A 116 -6.36 -0.96 -4.53
CA GLY A 116 -6.09 -1.61 -5.81
C GLY A 116 -5.35 -0.71 -6.81
N TYR A 117 -4.94 -1.35 -7.91
CA TYR A 117 -4.18 -0.72 -8.99
C TYR A 117 -4.63 -1.25 -10.35
N ALA A 118 -4.48 -0.46 -11.40
CA ALA A 118 -5.01 -0.77 -12.73
C ALA A 118 -4.29 -1.93 -13.41
N SER A 119 -2.96 -1.89 -13.42
CA SER A 119 -2.12 -2.87 -14.13
C SER A 119 -0.67 -2.79 -13.63
N GLY A 120 0.19 -3.73 -14.06
CA GLY A 120 1.59 -3.77 -13.67
C GLY A 120 2.11 -5.20 -13.62
N ASN A 121 3.38 -5.35 -13.23
CA ASN A 121 4.00 -6.66 -12.98
C ASN A 121 4.28 -6.91 -11.49
N LEU A 122 3.66 -6.12 -10.59
CA LEU A 122 3.72 -6.33 -9.16
C LEU A 122 3.02 -7.65 -8.78
N THR A 123 3.78 -8.58 -8.21
CA THR A 123 3.30 -9.87 -7.69
C THR A 123 3.71 -10.05 -6.23
N PHE A 124 2.97 -10.92 -5.54
CA PHE A 124 3.12 -11.19 -4.12
C PHE A 124 3.21 -12.69 -3.88
N GLU A 125 4.08 -13.11 -2.98
CA GLU A 125 4.18 -14.48 -2.51
C GLU A 125 4.12 -14.50 -0.98
N ALA A 126 3.19 -15.28 -0.42
CA ALA A 126 3.04 -15.41 1.02
C ALA A 126 4.14 -16.30 1.63
N ASN A 127 4.45 -16.02 2.88
CA ASN A 127 5.37 -16.78 3.72
C ASN A 127 6.80 -16.85 3.19
N LYS A 128 7.26 -15.76 2.56
CA LYS A 128 8.61 -15.66 1.99
C LYS A 128 9.33 -14.42 2.48
N TRP A 129 10.60 -14.60 2.85
CA TRP A 129 11.52 -13.53 3.22
C TRP A 129 12.90 -13.83 2.62
N ASN A 130 13.42 -12.93 1.80
CA ASN A 130 14.70 -13.11 1.09
C ASN A 130 14.79 -14.43 0.30
N GLY A 131 13.67 -14.91 -0.23
CA GLY A 131 13.56 -16.19 -0.95
C GLY A 131 13.39 -17.44 -0.07
N GLU A 132 13.54 -17.30 1.25
CA GLU A 132 13.39 -18.39 2.21
C GLU A 132 11.98 -18.41 2.83
N GLU A 133 11.56 -19.58 3.31
CA GLU A 133 10.27 -19.74 4.02
C GLU A 133 10.28 -18.94 5.32
N CYS A 134 9.33 -18.02 5.48
CA CYS A 134 9.17 -17.20 6.68
C CYS A 134 7.70 -16.87 6.89
N SER A 135 7.06 -17.55 7.85
CA SER A 135 5.63 -17.38 8.17
C SER A 135 5.30 -15.92 8.46
N GLY A 136 4.26 -15.39 7.80
CA GLY A 136 3.77 -14.03 8.02
C GLY A 136 4.57 -12.92 7.30
N SER A 137 5.63 -13.27 6.56
CA SER A 137 6.33 -12.36 5.65
C SER A 137 5.84 -12.50 4.21
N PHE A 138 6.01 -11.45 3.40
CA PHE A 138 5.53 -11.44 2.02
C PHE A 138 6.63 -10.99 1.06
N ALA A 139 7.03 -11.87 0.14
CA ALA A 139 7.94 -11.49 -0.93
C ALA A 139 7.20 -10.71 -2.01
N LEU A 140 7.91 -9.74 -2.59
CA LEU A 140 7.44 -8.92 -3.70
C LEU A 140 8.30 -9.20 -4.93
N ALA A 141 7.69 -9.16 -6.11
CA ALA A 141 8.41 -9.14 -7.37
C ALA A 141 7.75 -8.19 -8.37
N GLY A 142 8.51 -7.80 -9.39
CA GLY A 142 8.10 -6.83 -10.41
C GLY A 142 8.98 -5.59 -10.43
N THR A 143 8.54 -4.59 -11.17
CA THR A 143 9.28 -3.33 -11.38
C THR A 143 8.38 -2.11 -11.33
N ILE A 144 7.11 -2.25 -11.71
CA ILE A 144 6.18 -1.13 -11.82
C ILE A 144 4.72 -1.56 -11.67
N PHE A 145 3.88 -0.65 -11.16
CA PHE A 145 2.43 -0.76 -11.28
C PHE A 145 1.83 0.59 -11.63
N SER A 146 0.62 0.59 -12.17
CA SER A 146 -0.13 1.77 -12.56
C SER A 146 -1.31 1.96 -11.62
N ALA A 147 -1.39 3.12 -10.97
CA ALA A 147 -2.50 3.45 -10.06
C ALA A 147 -2.98 4.88 -10.29
N PRO A 148 -4.22 5.21 -9.85
CA PRO A 148 -4.71 6.57 -9.90
C PRO A 148 -3.75 7.52 -9.17
N CYS A 149 -3.41 8.62 -9.82
CA CYS A 149 -2.70 9.73 -9.21
C CYS A 149 -3.56 10.97 -9.36
N MET A 150 -3.68 11.76 -8.29
CA MET A 150 -4.29 13.08 -8.43
C MET A 150 -3.36 13.93 -9.29
N VAL A 151 -3.85 14.41 -10.42
CA VAL A 151 -3.28 15.62 -11.01
C VAL A 151 -3.52 16.73 -9.99
N ALA A 152 -2.53 17.57 -9.74
CA ALA A 152 -2.77 18.88 -9.14
C ALA A 152 -3.66 19.68 -10.12
N GLY A 153 -4.97 19.45 -10.09
CA GLY A 153 -5.92 20.38 -10.67
C GLY A 153 -5.88 21.67 -9.83
N PRO A 154 -6.03 22.86 -10.44
CA PRO A 154 -6.23 24.06 -9.66
C PRO A 154 -7.42 23.81 -8.72
N SER A 155 -7.21 24.03 -7.41
CA SER A 155 -8.31 23.99 -6.44
C SER A 155 -9.48 24.78 -7.03
N PRO A 156 -10.72 24.28 -7.01
CA PRO A 156 -11.84 25.13 -7.33
C PRO A 156 -11.80 26.25 -6.29
N ALA A 157 -11.45 27.45 -6.76
CA ALA A 157 -11.63 28.66 -6.01
C ALA A 157 -13.13 28.73 -5.75
N TRP A 158 -13.54 28.38 -4.53
CA TRP A 158 -14.86 28.72 -4.04
C TRP A 158 -14.92 30.24 -4.10
N THR A 159 -15.53 30.74 -5.16
CA THR A 159 -15.83 32.16 -5.32
C THR A 159 -17.07 32.37 -4.48
N THR A 160 -16.85 33.01 -3.32
CA THR A 160 -17.77 33.69 -2.40
C THR A 160 -19.26 33.34 -2.45
#